data_AF-A0A946XGS3-F1
#
_entry.id   AF-A0A946XGS3-F1
#
_cell.length_a   1.000
_cell.length_b   1.000
_cell.length_c   1.000
_cell.angle_alpha   90.00
_cell.angle_beta   90.00
_cell.angle_gamma   90.00
#
_symmetry.space_group_name_H-M   'P 1'
#
loop_
_entity.id
_entity.type
_entity.pdbx_description
1 polymer ?
#
loop_
_entity_poly.entity_id
_entity_poly.type
_entity_poly.pdbx_seq_one_letter_code
_entity_poly.pdbx_strand_id
1 'polypeptide(L)'
;MKAGIVGFLDKAEARIEGGVSSLFAKISKRQLQPIEISQAVKNAMDVAATAAGEDRVLVPHRYLIKISDHDSQEVTEQLLKAIRAEVVAHASQKGYRLTGEIELKLEADAKLA
;
A
#
# COMPACT_ATOMS: atom_id res chain seq x y z
N MET A 1 20.61 -28.58 12.78
CA MET A 1 19.57 -27.76 13.45
C MET A 1 19.15 -26.66 12.47
N LYS A 2 17.99 -26.79 11.82
CA LYS A 2 17.48 -25.79 10.85
C LYS A 2 15.96 -25.73 10.97
N ALA A 3 15.46 -25.04 11.98
CA ALA A 3 14.05 -24.77 12.17
C ALA A 3 13.92 -23.54 13.08
N GLY A 4 13.83 -22.36 12.49
CA GLY A 4 13.74 -21.10 13.23
C GLY A 4 13.33 -19.90 12.38
N ILE A 5 13.64 -19.92 11.08
CA ILE A 5 13.34 -18.81 10.16
C ILE A 5 12.03 -19.04 9.38
N VAL A 6 11.66 -20.30 9.12
CA VAL A 6 10.49 -20.66 8.31
C VAL A 6 9.15 -20.40 9.04
N GLY A 7 9.12 -20.42 10.38
CA GLY A 7 7.88 -20.26 11.14
C GLY A 7 7.46 -18.82 11.49
N PHE A 8 8.39 -17.84 11.41
CA PHE A 8 8.08 -16.42 11.64
C PHE A 8 7.60 -15.71 10.35
N LEU A 9 8.11 -16.14 9.19
CA LEU A 9 7.68 -15.62 7.89
C LEU A 9 6.26 -16.09 7.56
N ASP A 10 5.98 -17.38 7.79
CA ASP A 10 4.67 -18.01 7.56
C ASP A 10 3.52 -17.36 8.36
N LYS A 11 3.81 -16.91 9.61
CA LYS A 11 2.84 -16.19 10.44
C LYS A 11 2.69 -14.72 10.07
N ALA A 12 3.70 -14.09 9.47
CA ALA A 12 3.58 -12.76 8.90
C ALA A 12 2.79 -12.82 7.58
N GLU A 13 3.03 -13.81 6.74
CA GLU A 13 2.29 -14.07 5.49
C GLU A 13 0.81 -14.38 5.77
N ALA A 14 0.51 -15.24 6.75
CA ALA A 14 -0.86 -15.58 7.12
C ALA A 14 -1.64 -14.41 7.78
N ARG A 15 -0.95 -13.45 8.41
CA ARG A 15 -1.59 -12.24 8.98
C ARG A 15 -1.78 -11.13 7.93
N ILE A 16 -0.94 -11.10 6.89
CA ILE A 16 -1.07 -10.17 5.75
C ILE A 16 -2.19 -10.61 4.80
N GLU A 17 -2.41 -11.92 4.63
CA GLU A 17 -3.58 -12.41 3.87
C GLU A 17 -4.93 -12.04 4.52
N GLY A 18 -4.94 -11.70 5.82
CA GLY A 18 -6.17 -11.47 6.58
C GLY A 18 -6.43 -10.05 7.08
N GLY A 19 -5.55 -9.06 6.88
CA GLY A 19 -5.77 -7.79 7.57
C GLY A 19 -4.92 -6.61 7.14
N VAL A 20 -5.30 -5.96 6.04
CA VAL A 20 -5.34 -4.48 5.94
C VAL A 20 -6.43 -4.08 4.93
N SER A 21 -7.68 -4.46 5.21
CA SER A 21 -8.79 -4.35 4.24
C SER A 21 -9.30 -2.92 3.99
N SER A 22 -8.92 -1.89 4.75
CA SER A 22 -9.60 -0.59 4.62
C SER A 22 -8.83 0.59 5.22
N LEU A 23 -7.88 1.15 4.46
CA LEU A 23 -7.47 2.56 4.62
C LEU A 23 -8.05 3.34 3.43
N PHE A 24 -9.34 3.65 3.55
CA PHE A 24 -10.06 4.49 2.61
C PHE A 24 -9.52 5.92 2.70
N ALA A 25 -8.64 6.31 1.78
CA ALA A 25 -8.46 7.72 1.49
C ALA A 25 -9.74 8.22 0.85
N LYS A 26 -10.55 8.94 1.63
CA LYS A 26 -11.77 9.60 1.17
C LYS A 26 -11.33 10.80 0.31
N ILE A 27 -11.04 10.54 -0.96
CA ILE A 27 -10.66 11.60 -1.89
C ILE A 27 -11.92 12.38 -2.23
N SER A 28 -11.97 13.63 -1.74
CA SER A 28 -13.22 14.36 -1.54
C SER A 28 -13.36 15.46 -2.61
N LYS A 29 -14.33 15.28 -3.53
CA LYS A 29 -15.05 16.31 -4.32
C LYS A 29 -14.27 17.39 -5.10
N ARG A 30 -12.93 17.37 -5.14
CA ARG A 30 -12.12 18.19 -6.04
C ARG A 30 -11.26 17.25 -6.86
N GLN A 31 -11.25 17.49 -8.17
CA GLN A 31 -10.45 16.78 -9.19
C GLN A 31 -9.22 16.10 -8.59
N LEU A 32 -9.24 14.77 -8.57
CA LEU A 32 -8.30 13.94 -7.86
C LEU A 32 -6.88 14.23 -8.33
N GLN A 33 -6.08 14.87 -7.48
CA GLN A 33 -4.72 15.21 -7.89
C GLN A 33 -3.81 13.98 -7.76
N PRO A 34 -2.89 13.76 -8.71
CA PRO A 34 -1.88 12.69 -8.65
C PRO A 34 -1.16 12.54 -7.31
N ILE A 35 -0.83 13.67 -6.68
CA ILE A 35 -0.12 13.73 -5.40
C ILE A 35 -0.96 13.18 -4.23
N GLU A 36 -2.29 13.19 -4.34
CA GLU A 36 -3.16 12.69 -3.27
C GLU A 36 -3.15 11.16 -3.21
N ILE A 37 -3.06 10.46 -4.35
CA ILE A 37 -2.97 8.99 -4.36
C ILE A 37 -1.68 8.53 -3.70
N SER A 38 -0.54 9.14 -4.05
CA SER A 38 0.74 8.72 -3.50
C SER A 38 0.82 8.97 -1.99
N GLN A 39 0.32 10.12 -1.52
CA GLN A 39 0.24 10.40 -0.08
C GLN A 39 -0.71 9.44 0.64
N ALA A 40 -1.85 9.11 0.05
CA ALA A 40 -2.77 8.11 0.60
C ALA A 40 -2.08 6.75 0.80
N VAL A 41 -1.34 6.27 -0.21
CA VAL A 41 -0.63 4.97 -0.13
C VAL A 41 0.49 5.02 0.90
N LYS A 42 1.28 6.10 0.95
CA LYS A 42 2.35 6.27 1.97
C LYS A 42 1.79 6.30 3.38
N ASN A 43 0.70 7.04 3.61
CA ASN A 43 0.02 7.07 4.90
C ASN A 43 -0.51 5.68 5.27
N ALA A 44 -1.10 4.97 4.31
CA ALA A 44 -1.56 3.60 4.55
C ALA A 44 -0.41 2.64 4.88
N MET A 45 0.74 2.80 4.23
CA MET A 45 1.98 2.08 4.54
C MET A 45 2.46 2.36 5.96
N ASP A 46 2.56 3.64 6.34
CA ASP A 46 3.01 4.06 7.66
C ASP A 46 2.09 3.52 8.77
N VAL A 47 0.76 3.52 8.54
CA VAL A 47 -0.22 2.97 9.49
C VAL A 47 -0.12 1.44 9.61
N ALA A 48 0.17 0.74 8.51
CA ALA A 48 0.31 -0.72 8.49
C ALA A 48 1.69 -1.22 8.97
N ALA A 49 2.64 -0.31 9.19
CA ALA A 49 4.00 -0.62 9.60
C ALA A 49 4.00 -1.39 10.92
N THR A 50 4.53 -2.61 10.88
CA THR A 50 4.54 -3.53 12.03
C THR A 50 5.98 -3.94 12.36
N ALA A 51 6.36 -3.80 13.63
CA ALA A 51 7.66 -4.27 14.11
C ALA A 51 7.78 -5.81 13.97
N ALA A 52 8.89 -6.27 13.41
CA ALA A 52 9.19 -7.67 13.15
C ALA A 52 10.62 -8.00 13.62
N GLY A 53 10.81 -7.99 14.93
CA GLY A 53 12.13 -8.08 15.57
C GLY A 53 12.64 -6.72 16.04
N GLU A 54 13.88 -6.68 16.56
CA GLU A 54 14.42 -5.47 17.20
C GLU A 54 14.68 -4.29 16.26
N ASP A 55 15.03 -4.55 14.99
CA ASP A 55 15.45 -3.49 14.05
C ASP A 55 14.80 -3.63 12.66
N ARG A 56 13.64 -4.29 12.58
CA ARG A 56 12.96 -4.51 11.30
C ARG A 56 11.50 -4.11 11.40
N VAL A 57 11.06 -3.30 10.46
CA VAL A 57 9.65 -2.90 10.30
C VAL A 57 9.15 -3.46 8.97
N LEU A 58 8.12 -4.29 9.02
CA LEU A 58 7.47 -4.86 7.84
C LEU A 58 6.28 -3.99 7.43
N VAL A 59 6.09 -3.86 6.12
CA VAL A 59 4.94 -3.19 5.52
C VAL A 59 4.33 -4.03 4.39
N PRO A 60 3.02 -3.90 4.13
CA PRO A 60 2.39 -4.58 3.01
C PRO A 60 2.97 -4.11 1.67
N HIS A 61 2.91 -4.98 0.67
CA HIS A 61 3.29 -4.64 -0.70
C HIS A 61 2.08 -4.48 -1.65
N ARG A 62 0.87 -4.86 -1.23
CA ARG A 62 -0.35 -4.75 -2.04
C ARG A 62 -1.28 -3.68 -1.51
N TYR A 63 -1.73 -2.80 -2.39
CA TYR A 63 -2.66 -1.72 -2.05
C TYR A 63 -3.82 -1.68 -3.05
N LEU A 64 -5.04 -1.72 -2.51
CA LEU A 64 -6.28 -1.48 -3.25
C LEU A 64 -6.67 0.00 -3.08
N ILE A 65 -6.70 0.72 -4.19
CA ILE A 65 -7.05 2.13 -4.25
C ILE A 65 -8.49 2.21 -4.75
N LYS A 66 -9.39 2.61 -3.86
CA LYS A 66 -10.78 2.87 -4.21
C LYS A 66 -10.95 4.30 -4.64
N ILE A 67 -11.54 4.49 -5.81
CA ILE A 67 -11.64 5.78 -6.49
C ILE A 67 -13.03 5.91 -7.12
N SER A 68 -13.50 7.14 -7.33
CA SER A 68 -14.76 7.37 -8.05
C SER A 68 -14.64 6.86 -9.50
N ASP A 69 -15.76 6.50 -10.11
CA ASP A 69 -15.79 6.04 -11.51
C ASP A 69 -15.20 7.11 -12.46
N HIS A 70 -15.57 8.37 -12.24
CA HIS A 70 -15.09 9.51 -13.02
C HIS A 70 -13.57 9.71 -12.89
N ASP A 71 -13.03 9.71 -11.67
CA ASP A 71 -11.59 9.92 -11.46
C ASP A 71 -10.77 8.68 -11.88
N SER A 72 -11.38 7.48 -11.89
CA SER A 72 -10.70 6.26 -12.34
C SER A 72 -10.23 6.35 -13.80
N GLN A 73 -10.97 7.09 -14.63
CA GLN A 73 -10.64 7.29 -16.05
C GLN A 73 -9.40 8.17 -16.26
N GLU A 74 -9.09 9.03 -15.28
CA GLU A 74 -7.94 9.95 -15.32
C GLU A 74 -6.64 9.25 -14.86
N VAL A 75 -6.73 8.06 -14.24
CA VAL A 75 -5.56 7.34 -13.75
C VAL A 75 -4.93 6.49 -14.85
N THR A 76 -3.78 6.96 -15.34
CA THR A 76 -3.00 6.25 -16.36
C THR A 76 -2.01 5.25 -15.75
N GLU A 77 -1.58 4.26 -16.54
CA GLU A 77 -0.52 3.33 -16.12
C GLU A 77 0.81 4.04 -15.80
N GLN A 78 1.12 5.13 -16.52
CA GLN A 78 2.31 5.96 -16.27
C GLN A 78 2.23 6.64 -14.91
N LEU A 79 1.06 7.16 -14.53
CA LEU A 79 0.82 7.73 -13.21
C LEU A 79 0.99 6.66 -12.12
N LEU A 80 0.39 5.48 -12.29
CA LEU A 80 0.57 4.36 -11.35
C LEU A 80 2.04 3.96 -11.21
N LYS A 81 2.82 3.97 -12.30
CA LYS A 81 4.26 3.70 -12.26
C LYS A 81 5.02 4.76 -11.46
N ALA A 82 4.69 6.03 -11.62
CA ALA A 82 5.28 7.12 -10.83
C ALA A 82 4.94 6.98 -9.34
N ILE A 83 3.69 6.70 -9.01
CA ILE A 83 3.24 6.47 -7.63
C ILE A 83 3.97 5.28 -7.01
N ARG A 84 4.10 4.16 -7.74
CA ARG A 84 4.88 2.99 -7.29
C ARG A 84 6.31 3.37 -6.93
N ALA A 85 7.00 4.10 -7.80
CA ALA A 85 8.37 4.53 -7.54
C ALA A 85 8.47 5.41 -6.28
N GLU A 86 7.52 6.31 -6.08
CA GLU A 86 7.49 7.20 -4.91
C GLU A 86 7.22 6.45 -3.60
N VAL A 87 6.35 5.44 -3.64
CA VAL A 87 6.02 4.58 -2.49
C VAL A 87 7.19 3.68 -2.11
N VAL A 88 7.91 3.13 -3.09
CA VAL A 88 9.15 2.36 -2.85
C VAL A 88 10.24 3.25 -2.24
N ALA A 89 10.39 4.48 -2.75
CA ALA A 89 11.33 5.44 -2.19
C ALA A 89 11.00 5.78 -0.73
N HIS A 90 9.71 5.99 -0.41
CA HIS A 90 9.25 6.23 0.97
C HIS A 90 9.57 5.06 1.89
N ALA A 91 9.25 3.82 1.49
CA ALA A 91 9.61 2.63 2.26
C ALA A 91 11.12 2.57 2.54
N SER A 92 11.94 2.87 1.52
CA SER A 92 13.40 2.87 1.65
C SER A 92 13.90 3.95 2.62
N GLN A 93 13.35 5.16 2.54
CA GLN A 93 13.68 6.27 3.44
C GLN A 93 13.33 5.99 4.90
N LYS A 94 12.22 5.26 5.12
CA LYS A 94 11.76 4.86 6.46
C LYS A 94 12.46 3.62 7.01
N GLY A 95 13.32 2.96 6.23
CA GLY A 95 13.92 1.68 6.60
C GLY A 95 12.93 0.51 6.62
N TYR A 96 11.78 0.66 5.97
CA TYR A 96 10.75 -0.36 5.90
C TYR A 96 11.16 -1.49 4.97
N ARG A 97 10.68 -2.69 5.30
CA ARG A 97 10.87 -3.90 4.51
C ARG A 97 9.54 -4.34 3.92
N LEU A 98 9.46 -4.28 2.60
CA LEU A 98 8.36 -4.81 1.83
C LEU A 98 8.40 -6.33 1.81
N THR A 99 7.23 -6.96 1.89
CA THR A 99 7.08 -8.42 1.78
C THR A 99 7.01 -8.92 0.33
N GLY A 100 7.11 -8.02 -0.66
CA GLY A 100 7.05 -8.30 -2.09
C GLY A 100 7.24 -7.02 -2.92
N GLU A 101 7.03 -7.12 -4.24
CA GLU A 101 7.00 -5.95 -5.12
C GLU A 101 5.73 -5.12 -4.87
N ILE A 102 5.82 -3.78 -4.96
CA ILE A 102 4.63 -2.92 -4.79
C ILE A 102 3.62 -3.18 -5.90
N GLU A 103 2.45 -3.68 -5.52
CA GLU A 103 1.28 -3.82 -6.37
C GLU A 103 0.22 -2.77 -5.99
N LEU A 104 -0.14 -1.93 -6.97
CA LEU A 104 -1.24 -0.98 -6.85
C LEU A 104 -2.39 -1.44 -7.74
N LYS A 105 -3.56 -1.68 -7.15
CA LYS A 105 -4.79 -2.01 -7.87
C LYS A 105 -5.79 -0.88 -7.71
N LEU A 106 -6.41 -0.47 -8.81
CA LEU A 106 -7.52 0.48 -8.80
C LEU A 106 -8.84 -0.28 -8.82
N GLU A 107 -9.80 0.17 -8.02
CA GLU A 107 -11.17 -0.31 -8.06
C GLU A 107 -12.10 0.91 -8.04
N ALA A 108 -12.91 1.05 -9.09
CA ALA A 108 -13.94 2.07 -9.14
C ALA A 108 -15.05 1.71 -8.15
N ASP A 109 -15.41 2.65 -7.27
CA ASP A 109 -16.48 2.49 -6.30
C ASP A 109 -17.55 3.56 -6.56
N ALA A 110 -18.70 3.13 -7.05
CA ALA A 110 -19.83 4.00 -7.38
C ALA A 110 -20.38 4.78 -6.16
N LYS A 111 -20.03 4.38 -4.92
CA LYS A 111 -20.40 5.10 -3.70
C LYS A 111 -19.50 6.30 -3.39
N LEU A 112 -18.40 6.47 -4.12
CA LEU A 112 -17.45 7.58 -3.98
C LEU A 112 -17.74 8.74 -4.95
N ALA A 113 -18.75 8.62 -5.80
CA ALA A 113 -19.23 9.69 -6.69
C ALA A 113 -19.99 10.80 -5.92
#